data_AF-A0A8E0S575-F1
#
_entry.id   AF-A0A8E0S575-F1
#
_cell.length_a   1.000
_cell.length_b   1.000
_cell.length_c   1.000
_cell.angle_alpha   90.00
_cell.angle_beta   90.00
_cell.angle_gamma   90.00
#
_symmetry.space_group_name_H-M   'P 1'
#
loop_
_entity.id
_entity.type
_entity.pdbx_description
1 polymer ?
#
loop_
_entity_poly.entity_id
_entity_poly.type
_entity_poly.pdbx_seq_one_letter_code
_entity_poly.pdbx_strand_id
1 'polypeptide(L)'
;MNILPKKRWHVRTKENIARVRKDEAEFEEKKLQDEFRSLIAEQEARTEALRKRSHSSLGIAGSSAVEKYSILLSDRSTSLSQGNKEYEAEKKLEKEATEKSIGLLTYLGQSLVDAGDQKPWYDLHPKRLRKDEEKKLKTKEEWEAKKKLRADPLVQMNKVSEWFEKKREEKSIEEAKMLQRAQSCIAAMPGLFPNDISVPSSQPSRYMGRSLPMVSKRDLTEENKISKCKEERRRRSHSRKSNRSSSGSADEEAASGRIEPTPGPSSDAIELAKKINMDKLRTERLQRERKERERAALVMAKARGLSQAFVDPTQPVVPTDEREIPFNSAFNPELSAALAARRKRDREARRRPYH
;
A
#
# COMPACT_ATOMS: atom_id res chain seq x y z
N MET A 1 -59.97 14.35 -20.59
CA MET A 1 -58.99 14.39 -19.47
C MET A 1 -59.56 15.20 -18.33
N ASN A 2 -59.46 14.74 -17.07
CA ASN A 2 -59.87 15.53 -15.91
C ASN A 2 -58.78 16.55 -15.54
N ILE A 3 -59.09 17.83 -15.66
CA ILE A 3 -58.16 18.94 -15.36
C ILE A 3 -58.30 19.47 -13.93
N LEU A 4 -59.32 19.04 -13.18
CA LEU A 4 -59.62 19.53 -11.84
C LEU A 4 -58.49 19.29 -10.83
N PRO A 5 -57.81 18.13 -10.80
CA PRO A 5 -56.70 17.90 -9.87
C PRO A 5 -55.51 18.86 -10.07
N LYS A 6 -55.42 19.52 -11.23
CA LYS A 6 -54.37 20.50 -11.55
C LYS A 6 -54.75 21.93 -11.16
N LYS A 7 -55.96 22.16 -10.67
CA LYS A 7 -56.44 23.48 -10.24
C LYS A 7 -56.20 23.65 -8.74
N ARG A 8 -55.63 24.80 -8.36
CA ARG A 8 -55.29 25.14 -6.97
C ARG A 8 -56.49 25.20 -6.01
N TRP A 9 -57.69 25.44 -6.53
CA TRP A 9 -58.94 25.51 -5.74
C TRP A 9 -59.63 24.16 -5.55
N HIS A 10 -59.13 23.07 -6.15
CA HIS A 10 -59.83 21.79 -6.11
C HIS A 10 -59.79 21.16 -4.70
N VAL A 11 -60.96 21.02 -4.06
CA VAL A 11 -61.11 20.62 -2.65
C VAL A 11 -60.41 19.31 -2.31
N ARG A 12 -60.35 18.36 -3.24
CA ARG A 12 -59.75 17.03 -3.02
C ARG A 12 -58.23 16.97 -3.18
N THR A 13 -57.56 18.08 -3.51
CA THR A 13 -56.09 18.07 -3.55
C THR A 13 -55.54 17.95 -2.14
N LYS A 14 -54.43 17.21 -1.98
CA LYS A 14 -53.79 16.97 -0.68
C LYS A 14 -53.49 18.28 0.05
N GLU A 15 -53.08 19.32 -0.69
CA GLU A 15 -52.77 20.65 -0.15
C GLU A 15 -53.99 21.38 0.41
N ASN A 16 -55.15 21.27 -0.24
CA ASN A 16 -56.37 21.93 0.24
C ASN A 16 -56.95 21.19 1.44
N ILE A 17 -56.93 19.85 1.43
CA ILE A 17 -57.36 19.05 2.58
C ILE A 17 -56.44 19.33 3.78
N ALA A 18 -55.13 19.47 3.58
CA ALA A 18 -54.20 19.83 4.65
C ALA A 18 -54.45 21.23 5.22
N ARG A 19 -54.79 22.22 4.38
CA ARG A 19 -55.19 23.57 4.83
C ARG A 19 -56.46 23.52 5.67
N VAL A 20 -57.49 22.81 5.21
CA VAL A 20 -58.75 22.64 5.97
C VAL A 20 -58.49 21.99 7.33
N ARG A 21 -57.70 20.92 7.39
CA ARG A 21 -57.35 20.28 8.67
C ARG A 21 -56.59 21.20 9.62
N LYS A 22 -55.73 22.08 9.07
CA LYS A 22 -55.01 23.05 9.89
C LYS A 22 -55.97 24.08 10.47
N ASP A 23 -56.88 24.60 9.65
CA ASP A 23 -57.88 25.58 10.09
C ASP A 23 -58.85 24.97 11.12
N GLU A 24 -59.25 23.71 10.93
CA GLU A 24 -60.06 22.94 11.89
C GLU A 24 -59.31 22.75 13.22
N ALA A 25 -58.03 22.36 13.19
CA ALA A 25 -57.21 22.21 14.38
C ALA A 25 -57.02 23.55 15.12
N GLU A 26 -56.74 24.64 14.41
CA GLU A 26 -56.64 25.98 15.00
C GLU A 26 -57.96 26.44 15.62
N PHE A 27 -59.10 26.03 15.05
CA PHE A 27 -60.41 26.31 15.60
C PHE A 27 -60.70 25.51 16.89
N GLU A 28 -60.35 24.22 16.89
CA GLU A 28 -60.48 23.36 18.08
C GLU A 28 -59.60 23.86 19.23
N GLU A 29 -58.35 24.26 18.96
CA GLU A 29 -57.46 24.84 19.96
C GLU A 29 -58.02 26.13 20.56
N LYS A 30 -58.58 27.03 19.74
CA LYS A 30 -59.23 28.26 20.23
C LYS A 30 -60.43 27.95 21.11
N LYS A 31 -61.26 26.98 20.69
CA LYS A 31 -62.41 26.54 21.47
C LYS A 31 -61.98 25.98 22.84
N LEU A 32 -60.93 25.16 22.87
CA LEU A 32 -60.36 24.64 24.11
C LEU A 32 -59.79 25.76 25.00
N GLN A 33 -59.14 26.77 24.41
CA GLN A 33 -58.66 27.93 25.14
C GLN A 33 -59.80 28.74 25.74
N ASP A 34 -60.90 28.94 25.00
CA ASP A 34 -62.08 29.63 25.49
C ASP A 34 -62.79 28.84 26.62
N GLU A 35 -62.88 27.52 26.49
CA GLU A 35 -63.37 26.62 27.54
C GLU A 35 -62.47 26.66 28.78
N PHE A 36 -61.15 26.62 28.60
CA PHE A 36 -60.21 26.74 29.72
C PHE A 36 -60.31 28.10 30.40
N ARG A 37 -60.43 29.17 29.62
CA ARG A 37 -60.62 30.53 30.13
C ARG A 37 -61.94 30.68 30.88
N SER A 38 -63.02 30.04 30.39
CA SER A 38 -64.32 30.07 31.08
C SER A 38 -64.26 29.29 32.40
N LEU A 39 -63.57 28.14 32.44
CA LEU A 39 -63.37 27.36 33.66
C LEU A 39 -62.55 28.12 34.72
N ILE A 40 -61.49 28.81 34.31
CA ILE A 40 -60.72 29.68 35.22
C ILE A 40 -61.60 30.83 35.73
N ALA A 41 -62.31 31.50 34.84
CA ALA A 41 -63.20 32.60 35.22
C ALA A 41 -64.31 32.13 36.18
N GLU A 42 -64.83 30.91 36.01
CA GLU A 42 -65.80 30.31 36.92
C GLU A 42 -65.18 30.00 38.29
N GLN A 43 -63.96 29.43 38.31
CA GLN A 43 -63.22 29.19 39.55
C GLN A 43 -62.95 30.50 40.30
N GLU A 44 -62.45 31.51 39.60
CA GLU A 44 -62.17 32.85 40.14
C GLU A 44 -63.44 33.50 40.67
N ALA A 45 -64.53 33.54 39.88
CA ALA A 45 -65.81 34.09 40.30
C ALA A 45 -66.37 33.38 41.55
N ARG A 46 -66.25 32.05 41.63
CA ARG A 46 -66.66 31.28 42.80
C ARG A 46 -65.83 31.66 44.03
N THR A 47 -64.51 31.75 43.89
CA THR A 47 -63.64 32.16 45.01
C THR A 47 -63.88 33.60 45.42
N GLU A 48 -64.10 34.50 44.47
CA GLU A 48 -64.39 35.90 44.73
C GLU A 48 -65.74 36.08 45.42
N ALA A 49 -66.77 35.33 45.04
CA ALA A 49 -68.06 35.30 45.71
C ALA A 49 -67.93 34.84 47.18
N LEU A 50 -67.10 33.81 47.43
CA LEU A 50 -66.79 33.36 48.80
C LEU A 50 -66.04 34.44 49.59
N ARG A 51 -65.05 35.10 48.97
CA ARG A 51 -64.32 36.23 49.59
C ARG A 51 -65.26 37.38 49.90
N LYS A 52 -66.10 37.82 48.95
CA LYS A 52 -67.10 38.88 49.14
C LYS A 52 -68.08 38.55 50.27
N ARG A 53 -68.56 37.30 50.33
CA ARG A 53 -69.44 36.84 51.43
C ARG A 53 -68.71 36.89 52.77
N SER A 54 -67.46 36.44 52.81
CA SER A 54 -66.59 36.52 53.99
C SER A 54 -66.40 37.97 54.44
N HIS A 55 -66.01 38.87 53.53
CA HIS A 55 -65.81 40.29 53.83
C HIS A 55 -67.11 40.98 54.30
N SER A 56 -68.26 40.67 53.69
CA SER A 56 -69.55 41.19 54.12
C SER A 56 -69.95 40.69 55.51
N SER A 57 -69.63 39.43 55.87
CA SER A 57 -69.93 38.89 57.19
C SER A 57 -69.03 39.43 58.30
N LEU A 58 -67.79 39.80 57.97
CA LEU A 58 -66.80 40.29 58.92
C LEU A 58 -66.78 41.82 59.06
N GLY A 59 -67.56 42.56 58.26
CA GLY A 59 -67.66 44.02 58.36
C GLY A 59 -66.34 44.78 58.09
N ILE A 60 -65.36 44.15 57.44
CA ILE A 60 -64.05 44.75 57.16
C ILE A 60 -64.14 45.47 55.82
N ALA A 61 -64.49 46.75 55.87
CA ALA A 61 -64.38 47.68 54.74
C ALA A 61 -62.90 48.03 54.54
N GLY A 62 -62.34 47.62 53.39
CA GLY A 62 -61.08 48.10 52.83
C GLY A 62 -59.86 47.97 53.73
N SER A 63 -59.07 46.92 53.56
CA SER A 63 -57.74 46.87 54.17
C SER A 63 -56.69 46.27 53.24
N SER A 64 -55.83 47.14 52.71
CA SER A 64 -54.58 46.85 52.01
C SER A 64 -53.51 46.22 52.94
N ALA A 65 -53.94 45.37 53.87
CA ALA A 65 -53.11 44.69 54.86
C ALA A 65 -53.08 43.16 54.67
N VAL A 66 -53.96 42.61 53.82
CA VAL A 66 -54.01 41.17 53.51
C VAL A 66 -52.93 40.76 52.48
N GLU A 67 -52.31 41.73 51.79
CA GLU A 67 -51.25 41.48 50.80
C GLU A 67 -50.00 40.79 51.38
N LYS A 68 -49.70 40.98 52.68
CA LYS A 68 -48.48 40.43 53.29
C LYS A 68 -48.54 38.94 53.62
N TYR A 69 -49.73 38.38 53.86
CA TYR A 69 -49.92 36.95 54.16
C TYR A 69 -50.37 36.13 52.95
N SER A 70 -50.84 36.79 51.88
CA SER A 70 -51.16 36.13 50.60
C SER A 70 -49.91 35.64 49.87
N ILE A 71 -48.76 36.29 50.05
CA ILE A 71 -47.48 35.92 49.39
C ILE A 71 -47.02 34.53 49.85
N LEU A 72 -47.18 34.20 51.14
CA LEU A 72 -46.77 32.90 51.69
C LEU A 72 -47.65 31.72 51.22
N LEU A 73 -48.92 31.98 50.87
CA LEU A 73 -49.85 30.96 50.37
C LEU A 73 -49.95 30.93 48.84
N SER A 74 -49.57 32.00 48.13
CA SER A 74 -49.55 32.07 46.67
C SER A 74 -48.38 31.28 46.06
N ASP A 75 -47.26 31.14 46.78
CA ASP A 75 -46.13 30.29 46.37
C ASP A 75 -46.41 28.78 46.51
N ARG A 76 -47.45 28.40 47.27
CA ARG A 76 -47.85 27.00 47.43
C ARG A 76 -48.87 26.53 46.38
N SER A 77 -49.64 27.43 45.76
CA SER A 77 -50.63 27.07 44.74
C SER A 77 -50.06 27.01 43.33
N THR A 78 -48.94 27.68 43.05
CA THR A 78 -48.25 27.60 41.75
C THR A 78 -47.29 26.42 41.64
N SER A 79 -46.80 25.89 42.76
CA SER A 79 -45.90 24.73 42.82
C SER A 79 -46.61 23.38 42.84
N LEU A 80 -47.94 23.32 43.03
CA LEU A 80 -48.74 22.09 42.89
C LEU A 80 -49.24 21.84 41.46
N SER A 81 -49.01 22.76 40.52
CA SER A 81 -49.31 22.55 39.09
C SER A 81 -48.10 22.09 38.29
N GLN A 82 -46.98 21.81 38.95
CA GLN A 82 -45.90 21.02 38.37
C GLN A 82 -45.90 19.72 39.16
N GLY A 83 -46.73 18.76 38.73
CA GLY A 83 -46.71 17.41 39.28
C GLY A 83 -45.28 16.90 39.33
N ASN A 84 -44.97 16.06 40.32
CA ASN A 84 -43.64 15.47 40.42
C ASN A 84 -43.32 14.82 39.07
N LYS A 85 -42.36 15.38 38.32
CA LYS A 85 -42.09 14.98 36.92
C LYS A 85 -41.75 13.50 36.84
N GLU A 86 -41.11 13.00 37.89
CA GLU A 86 -40.80 11.60 38.10
C GLU A 86 -42.07 10.76 38.24
N TYR A 87 -43.05 11.22 39.01
CA TYR A 87 -44.35 10.55 39.18
C TYR A 87 -45.20 10.52 37.91
N GLU A 88 -45.20 11.59 37.12
CA GLU A 88 -45.89 11.61 35.83
C GLU A 88 -45.21 10.70 34.81
N ALA A 89 -43.87 10.63 34.83
CA ALA A 89 -43.10 9.70 34.01
C ALA A 89 -43.34 8.24 34.43
N GLU A 90 -43.34 7.93 35.72
CA GLU A 90 -43.66 6.60 36.26
C GLU A 90 -45.07 6.18 35.86
N LYS A 91 -46.06 7.04 36.03
CA LYS A 91 -47.45 6.77 35.63
C LYS A 91 -47.59 6.58 34.12
N LYS A 92 -46.78 7.28 33.32
CA LYS A 92 -46.74 7.08 31.87
C LYS A 92 -46.10 5.74 31.52
N LEU A 93 -45.01 5.35 32.17
CA LEU A 93 -44.39 4.04 32.00
C LEU A 93 -45.32 2.90 32.44
N GLU A 94 -46.08 3.07 33.52
CA GLU A 94 -47.11 2.11 33.96
C GLU A 94 -48.24 1.98 32.94
N LYS A 95 -48.72 3.10 32.37
CA LYS A 95 -49.69 3.08 31.27
C LYS A 95 -49.13 2.38 30.04
N GLU A 96 -47.90 2.69 29.64
CA GLU A 96 -47.24 2.03 28.52
C GLU A 96 -47.00 0.54 28.80
N ALA A 97 -46.68 0.15 30.04
CA ALA A 97 -46.50 -1.25 30.43
C ALA A 97 -47.84 -2.00 30.42
N THR A 98 -48.92 -1.38 30.92
CA THR A 98 -50.26 -1.96 30.85
C THR A 98 -50.75 -2.06 29.40
N GLU A 99 -50.59 -1.00 28.60
CA GLU A 99 -50.89 -1.02 27.16
C GLU A 99 -50.04 -2.04 26.40
N LYS A 100 -48.75 -2.20 26.72
CA LYS A 100 -47.88 -3.26 26.16
C LYS A 100 -48.36 -4.65 26.59
N SER A 101 -48.75 -4.82 27.84
CA SER A 101 -49.25 -6.10 28.37
C SER A 101 -50.60 -6.51 27.77
N ILE A 102 -51.47 -5.53 27.51
CA ILE A 102 -52.75 -5.71 26.81
C ILE A 102 -52.53 -5.89 25.30
N GLY A 103 -51.40 -5.42 24.77
CA GLY A 103 -51.05 -5.48 23.35
C GLY A 103 -51.48 -4.27 22.52
N LEU A 104 -51.95 -3.19 23.15
CA LEU A 104 -52.30 -1.91 22.51
C LEU A 104 -51.08 -1.17 21.97
N LEU A 105 -49.99 -1.16 22.74
CA LEU A 105 -48.73 -0.49 22.39
C LEU A 105 -47.69 -1.46 21.81
N THR A 106 -48.03 -2.74 21.71
CA THR A 106 -47.16 -3.78 21.15
C THR A 106 -47.40 -3.86 19.64
N TYR A 107 -46.48 -3.29 18.85
CA TYR A 107 -46.62 -3.33 17.39
C TYR A 107 -46.46 -4.76 16.87
N LEU A 108 -47.25 -5.12 15.87
CA LEU A 108 -47.24 -6.43 15.23
C LEU A 108 -45.83 -6.77 14.73
N GLY A 109 -45.20 -7.79 15.32
CA GLY A 109 -43.84 -8.24 14.99
C GLY A 109 -42.75 -7.85 16.01
N GLN A 110 -43.07 -7.01 17.01
CA GLN A 110 -42.10 -6.55 18.02
C GLN A 110 -41.81 -7.62 19.09
N SER A 111 -42.82 -8.42 19.48
CA SER A 111 -42.65 -9.48 20.48
C SER A 111 -41.84 -10.70 20.00
N LEU A 112 -41.74 -10.93 18.69
CA LEU A 112 -40.97 -12.06 18.13
C LEU A 112 -39.48 -11.76 17.97
N VAL A 113 -39.11 -10.48 17.81
CA VAL A 113 -37.74 -10.06 17.53
C VAL A 113 -37.02 -9.54 18.78
N ASP A 114 -37.76 -9.00 19.74
CA ASP A 114 -37.19 -8.31 20.91
C ASP A 114 -37.20 -9.16 22.20
N ALA A 115 -38.09 -10.16 22.29
CA ALA A 115 -38.19 -11.04 23.47
C ALA A 115 -37.27 -12.27 23.42
N GLY A 116 -36.65 -12.54 22.27
CA GLY A 116 -35.64 -13.56 22.14
C GLY A 116 -34.52 -13.04 21.26
N ASP A 117 -33.28 -13.05 21.76
CA ASP A 117 -32.05 -12.83 20.98
C ASP A 117 -31.85 -13.83 19.82
N GLN A 118 -32.87 -14.62 19.49
CA GLN A 118 -32.92 -15.60 18.43
C GLN A 118 -33.36 -14.90 17.14
N LYS A 119 -32.37 -14.63 16.28
CA LYS A 119 -32.64 -14.14 14.93
C LYS A 119 -33.56 -15.12 14.19
N PRO A 120 -34.64 -14.64 13.55
CA PRO A 120 -35.62 -15.52 12.92
C PRO A 120 -34.99 -16.39 11.83
N TRP A 121 -35.54 -17.59 11.62
CA TRP A 121 -34.97 -18.61 10.73
C TRP A 121 -34.75 -18.14 9.28
N TYR A 122 -35.52 -17.16 8.81
CA TYR A 122 -35.40 -16.56 7.48
C TYR A 122 -34.23 -15.57 7.34
N ASP A 123 -33.75 -14.96 8.43
CA ASP A 123 -32.56 -14.10 8.45
C ASP A 123 -31.26 -14.92 8.57
N LEU A 124 -31.38 -16.16 9.00
CA LEU A 124 -30.25 -17.09 9.11
C LEU A 124 -30.03 -17.79 7.77
N HIS A 125 -29.29 -17.13 6.86
CA HIS A 125 -28.79 -17.80 5.66
C HIS A 125 -28.05 -19.11 6.01
N PRO A 126 -28.26 -20.22 5.27
CA PRO A 126 -27.61 -21.49 5.54
C PRO A 126 -26.09 -21.31 5.64
N LYS A 127 -25.47 -21.79 6.74
CA LYS A 127 -24.03 -21.62 7.02
C LYS A 127 -23.10 -22.08 5.89
N ARG A 128 -23.59 -22.93 4.97
CA ARG A 128 -22.86 -23.37 3.77
C ARG A 128 -22.63 -22.23 2.77
N LEU A 129 -23.61 -21.35 2.54
CA LEU A 129 -23.49 -20.26 1.57
C LEU A 129 -22.48 -19.18 2.00
N ARG A 130 -22.34 -18.90 3.31
CA ARG A 130 -21.38 -17.88 3.78
C ARG A 130 -19.93 -18.25 3.47
N LYS A 131 -19.56 -19.52 3.63
CA LYS A 131 -18.22 -20.01 3.26
C LYS A 131 -17.98 -19.89 1.75
N ASP A 132 -19.01 -20.06 0.93
CA ASP A 132 -18.89 -19.97 -0.52
C ASP A 132 -18.77 -18.51 -0.98
N GLU A 133 -19.50 -17.57 -0.35
CA GLU A 133 -19.36 -16.12 -0.57
C GLU A 133 -17.96 -15.60 -0.18
N GLU A 134 -17.46 -15.96 1.00
CA GLU A 134 -16.12 -15.56 1.45
C GLU A 134 -15.01 -16.14 0.56
N LYS A 135 -15.15 -17.40 0.12
CA LYS A 135 -14.22 -18.01 -0.83
C LYS A 135 -14.29 -17.30 -2.19
N LYS A 136 -15.48 -16.98 -2.69
CA LYS A 136 -15.66 -16.25 -3.94
C LYS A 136 -15.03 -14.86 -3.87
N LEU A 137 -15.21 -14.13 -2.78
CA LEU A 137 -14.59 -12.82 -2.55
C LEU A 137 -13.06 -12.92 -2.54
N LYS A 138 -12.48 -13.88 -1.80
CA LYS A 138 -11.04 -14.15 -1.81
C LYS A 138 -10.51 -14.47 -3.21
N THR A 139 -11.20 -15.35 -3.95
CA THR A 139 -10.80 -15.67 -5.33
C THR A 139 -10.89 -14.45 -6.27
N LYS A 140 -11.86 -13.56 -6.04
CA LYS A 140 -12.02 -12.33 -6.83
C LYS A 140 -10.93 -11.31 -6.50
N GLU A 141 -10.59 -11.14 -5.23
CA GLU A 141 -9.49 -10.28 -4.77
C GLU A 141 -8.14 -10.77 -5.31
N GLU A 142 -7.88 -12.08 -5.27
CA GLU A 142 -6.70 -12.69 -5.89
C GLU A 142 -6.66 -12.47 -7.40
N TRP A 143 -7.81 -12.56 -8.08
CA TRP A 143 -7.90 -12.30 -9.51
C TRP A 143 -7.63 -10.85 -9.86
N GLU A 144 -8.17 -9.91 -9.07
CA GLU A 144 -7.91 -8.49 -9.22
C GLU A 144 -6.46 -8.13 -8.91
N ALA A 145 -5.83 -8.75 -7.90
CA ALA A 145 -4.41 -8.59 -7.63
C ALA A 145 -3.55 -9.07 -8.81
N LYS A 146 -3.87 -10.24 -9.39
CA LYS A 146 -3.18 -10.74 -10.60
C LYS A 146 -3.39 -9.82 -11.81
N LYS A 147 -4.59 -9.25 -11.97
CA LYS A 147 -4.89 -8.29 -13.04
C LYS A 147 -4.08 -6.99 -12.87
N LYS A 148 -4.00 -6.47 -11.64
CA LYS A 148 -3.20 -5.28 -11.28
C LYS A 148 -1.72 -5.54 -11.52
N LEU A 149 -1.18 -6.66 -11.05
CA LEU A 149 0.22 -7.07 -11.28
C LEU A 149 0.55 -7.24 -12.77
N ARG A 150 -0.39 -7.73 -13.58
CA ARG A 150 -0.21 -7.84 -15.03
C ARG A 150 -0.26 -6.48 -15.73
N ALA A 151 -1.08 -5.56 -15.23
CA ALA A 151 -1.22 -4.20 -15.75
C ALA A 151 -0.12 -3.23 -15.25
N ASP A 152 0.71 -3.66 -14.29
CA ASP A 152 1.79 -2.85 -13.75
C ASP A 152 2.97 -2.77 -14.75
N PRO A 153 3.35 -1.57 -15.23
CA PRO A 153 4.50 -1.40 -16.11
C PRO A 153 5.83 -1.80 -15.45
N LEU A 154 5.94 -1.69 -14.12
CA LEU A 154 7.18 -2.02 -13.40
C LEU A 154 7.50 -3.52 -13.48
N VAL A 155 6.46 -4.37 -13.45
CA VAL A 155 6.60 -5.82 -13.64
C VAL A 155 7.11 -6.15 -15.05
N GLN A 156 6.67 -5.40 -16.07
CA GLN A 156 7.15 -5.57 -17.45
C GLN A 156 8.61 -5.14 -17.57
N MET A 157 8.99 -4.02 -16.95
CA MET A 157 10.38 -3.56 -16.92
C MET A 157 11.30 -4.55 -16.19
N ASN A 158 10.87 -5.12 -15.07
CA ASN A 158 11.64 -6.10 -14.33
C ASN A 158 11.89 -7.38 -15.15
N LYS A 159 10.90 -7.88 -15.88
CA LYS A 159 11.08 -9.01 -16.81
C LYS A 159 12.12 -8.72 -17.89
N VAL A 160 12.15 -7.50 -18.41
CA VAL A 160 13.14 -7.09 -19.42
C VAL A 160 14.53 -7.02 -18.80
N SER A 161 14.67 -6.48 -17.58
CA SER A 161 15.93 -6.48 -16.84
C SER A 161 16.44 -7.90 -16.58
N GLU A 162 15.58 -8.79 -16.07
CA GLU A 162 15.90 -10.20 -15.85
C GLU A 162 16.31 -10.91 -17.16
N TRP A 163 15.66 -10.58 -18.28
CA TRP A 163 16.05 -11.11 -19.59
C TRP A 163 17.45 -10.64 -20.01
N PHE A 164 17.79 -9.38 -19.80
CA PHE A 164 19.14 -8.86 -20.06
C PHE A 164 20.19 -9.46 -19.11
N GLU A 165 19.85 -9.69 -17.85
CA GLU A 165 20.73 -10.34 -16.87
C GLU A 165 20.99 -11.79 -17.26
N LYS A 166 19.95 -12.57 -17.56
CA LYS A 166 20.09 -13.93 -18.10
C LYS A 166 20.96 -13.96 -19.36
N LYS A 167 20.78 -13.00 -20.28
CA LYS A 167 21.62 -12.90 -21.47
C LYS A 167 23.08 -12.56 -21.17
N ARG A 168 23.35 -11.76 -20.13
CA ARG A 168 24.72 -11.50 -19.67
C ARG A 168 25.32 -12.73 -18.99
N GLU A 169 24.53 -13.45 -18.21
CA GLU A 169 24.94 -14.70 -17.57
C GLU A 169 25.21 -15.80 -18.60
N GLU A 170 24.35 -15.99 -19.60
CA GLU A 170 24.60 -16.91 -20.71
C GLU A 170 25.93 -16.58 -21.43
N LYS A 171 26.18 -15.30 -21.70
CA LYS A 171 27.44 -14.85 -22.29
C LYS A 171 28.63 -15.08 -21.38
N SER A 172 28.51 -14.79 -20.08
CA SER A 172 29.61 -15.02 -19.13
C SER A 172 29.89 -16.50 -18.92
N ILE A 173 28.87 -17.35 -18.95
CA ILE A 173 29.00 -18.81 -18.92
C ILE A 173 29.70 -19.30 -20.19
N GLU A 174 29.31 -18.81 -21.37
CA GLU A 174 29.96 -19.19 -22.63
C GLU A 174 31.41 -18.70 -22.68
N GLU A 175 31.68 -17.47 -22.24
CA GLU A 175 33.04 -16.94 -22.07
C GLU A 175 33.84 -17.79 -21.07
N ALA A 176 33.26 -18.18 -19.94
CA ALA A 176 33.93 -19.04 -18.95
C ALA A 176 34.22 -20.44 -19.50
N LYS A 177 33.29 -21.04 -20.26
CA LYS A 177 33.54 -22.31 -20.97
C LYS A 177 34.66 -22.18 -21.99
N MET A 178 34.67 -21.08 -22.77
CA MET A 178 35.75 -20.79 -23.72
C MET A 178 37.10 -20.62 -23.02
N LEU A 179 37.13 -19.97 -21.86
CA LEU A 179 38.32 -19.86 -21.03
C LEU A 179 38.76 -21.24 -20.50
N GLN A 180 37.84 -22.09 -20.05
CA GLN A 180 38.18 -23.45 -19.63
C GLN A 180 38.76 -24.29 -20.78
N ARG A 181 38.21 -24.17 -21.99
CA ARG A 181 38.77 -24.82 -23.19
C ARG A 181 40.16 -24.28 -23.54
N ALA A 182 40.38 -22.97 -23.42
CA ALA A 182 41.70 -22.38 -23.64
C ALA A 182 42.71 -22.89 -22.59
N GLN A 183 42.30 -22.97 -21.33
CA GLN A 183 43.11 -23.48 -20.23
C GLN A 183 43.45 -24.97 -20.41
N SER A 184 42.51 -25.80 -20.84
CA SER A 184 42.79 -27.21 -21.15
C SER A 184 43.77 -27.35 -22.32
N CYS A 185 43.67 -26.50 -23.35
CA CYS A 185 44.63 -26.47 -24.47
C CYS A 185 46.04 -26.05 -24.01
N ILE A 186 46.13 -25.05 -23.12
CA ILE A 186 47.39 -24.61 -22.53
C ILE A 186 48.01 -25.75 -21.71
N ALA A 187 47.21 -26.42 -20.86
CA ALA A 187 47.67 -27.52 -20.02
C ALA A 187 48.13 -28.75 -20.82
N ALA A 188 47.49 -29.03 -21.96
CA ALA A 188 47.89 -30.11 -22.86
C ALA A 188 49.20 -29.83 -23.63
N MET A 189 49.65 -28.57 -23.68
CA MET A 189 50.84 -28.13 -24.44
C MET A 189 51.82 -27.33 -23.56
N PRO A 190 52.37 -27.92 -22.48
CA PRO A 190 53.20 -27.21 -21.52
C PRO A 190 54.50 -26.65 -22.11
N GLY A 191 55.05 -27.28 -23.16
CA GLY A 191 56.27 -26.80 -23.83
C GLY A 191 56.09 -25.57 -24.74
N LEU A 192 54.87 -25.33 -25.23
CA LEU A 192 54.53 -24.14 -26.03
C LEU A 192 54.02 -22.98 -25.17
N PHE A 193 53.50 -23.31 -24.00
CA PHE A 193 52.94 -22.36 -23.06
C PHE A 193 53.57 -22.59 -21.66
N PRO A 194 54.78 -22.06 -21.39
CA PRO A 194 55.44 -22.17 -20.08
C PRO A 194 54.73 -21.37 -18.98
N ASN A 195 54.71 -21.86 -17.74
CA ASN A 195 53.96 -21.26 -16.61
C ASN A 195 54.62 -20.00 -16.01
N ASP A 196 55.07 -19.07 -16.84
CA ASP A 196 55.90 -17.93 -16.41
C ASP A 196 55.07 -16.72 -15.93
N ILE A 197 53.76 -16.71 -16.22
CA ILE A 197 52.83 -15.64 -15.81
C ILE A 197 52.25 -15.99 -14.42
N SER A 198 53.08 -15.81 -13.37
CA SER A 198 52.62 -15.95 -11.98
C SER A 198 51.71 -14.77 -11.61
N VAL A 199 50.44 -15.09 -11.28
CA VAL A 199 49.56 -14.12 -10.61
C VAL A 199 49.69 -14.39 -9.13
N PRO A 200 49.78 -13.35 -8.27
CA PRO A 200 49.66 -13.54 -6.83
C PRO A 200 48.29 -14.20 -6.59
N SER A 201 48.33 -15.50 -6.30
CA SER A 201 47.16 -16.25 -5.87
C SER A 201 46.61 -15.52 -4.65
N SER A 202 45.34 -15.14 -4.68
CA SER A 202 44.61 -14.74 -3.48
C SER A 202 44.40 -16.00 -2.63
N GLN A 203 45.49 -16.54 -2.09
CA GLN A 203 45.41 -17.31 -0.87
C GLN A 203 45.03 -16.28 0.20
N PRO A 204 43.95 -16.48 0.98
CA PRO A 204 43.76 -15.70 2.19
C PRO A 204 45.03 -15.88 3.01
N SER A 205 45.75 -14.78 3.25
CA SER A 205 46.94 -14.77 4.09
C SER A 205 46.58 -15.43 5.42
N ARG A 206 47.14 -16.62 5.69
CA ARG A 206 47.07 -17.32 6.98
C ARG A 206 47.93 -16.64 8.06
N TYR A 207 48.31 -15.38 7.85
CA TYR A 207 49.26 -14.64 8.68
C TYR A 207 48.57 -13.52 9.47
N MET A 208 47.58 -13.89 10.28
CA MET A 208 47.20 -13.20 11.54
C MET A 208 46.46 -14.23 12.42
N GLY A 209 47.16 -15.28 12.81
CA GLY A 209 46.64 -16.37 13.64
C GLY A 209 47.65 -16.76 14.72
N ARG A 210 48.18 -15.78 15.45
CA ARG A 210 49.01 -16.02 16.63
C ARG A 210 48.35 -15.39 17.85
N SER A 211 47.57 -16.23 18.52
CA SER A 211 47.11 -16.20 19.91
C SER A 211 47.69 -15.08 20.80
N LEU A 212 46.81 -14.19 21.28
CA LEU A 212 46.95 -13.57 22.60
C LEU A 212 45.88 -14.16 23.53
N PRO A 213 46.18 -14.36 24.83
CA PRO A 213 45.39 -15.21 25.70
C PRO A 213 44.14 -14.53 26.26
N MET A 214 43.15 -15.39 26.47
CA MET A 214 41.88 -15.19 27.18
C MET A 214 41.99 -14.34 28.45
N VAL A 215 41.12 -13.33 28.56
CA VAL A 215 40.62 -12.85 29.86
C VAL A 215 39.10 -12.82 29.81
N SER A 216 38.52 -13.61 30.71
CA SER A 216 37.09 -13.79 30.95
C SER A 216 36.45 -12.65 31.74
N LYS A 217 35.19 -12.32 31.41
CA LYS A 217 34.01 -12.20 32.31
C LYS A 217 32.86 -11.58 31.49
N ARG A 218 31.85 -12.39 31.13
CA ARG A 218 30.54 -12.62 31.80
C ARG A 218 29.47 -11.56 31.47
N ASP A 219 28.45 -12.08 30.78
CA ASP A 219 27.00 -11.86 30.85
C ASP A 219 26.45 -10.43 30.85
N LEU A 220 25.61 -10.13 29.85
CA LEU A 220 24.16 -9.97 30.01
C LEU A 220 23.47 -9.86 28.65
N THR A 221 22.17 -10.13 28.69
CA THR A 221 21.22 -10.56 27.66
C THR A 221 20.72 -9.49 26.67
N GLU A 222 20.17 -10.01 25.56
CA GLU A 222 19.01 -9.54 24.77
C GLU A 222 19.16 -8.77 23.44
N GLU A 223 18.48 -9.35 22.44
CA GLU A 223 17.65 -8.72 21.40
C GLU A 223 18.30 -8.07 20.15
N ASN A 224 18.09 -8.77 19.02
CA ASN A 224 17.59 -8.27 17.74
C ASN A 224 18.25 -7.02 17.09
N LYS A 225 18.85 -7.23 15.90
CA LYS A 225 18.39 -6.65 14.61
C LYS A 225 19.26 -7.07 13.42
N ILE A 226 18.56 -7.59 12.40
CA ILE A 226 19.04 -7.86 11.05
C ILE A 226 19.37 -6.53 10.35
N SER A 227 20.59 -6.35 9.85
CA SER A 227 20.97 -5.22 9.00
C SER A 227 21.50 -5.71 7.65
N LYS A 228 20.65 -5.53 6.63
CA LYS A 228 20.93 -5.78 5.22
C LYS A 228 21.24 -4.42 4.58
N CYS A 229 22.51 -4.09 4.39
CA CYS A 229 22.90 -2.82 3.76
C CYS A 229 22.69 -2.87 2.24
N LYS A 230 21.80 -2.00 1.76
CA LYS A 230 21.59 -1.64 0.35
C LYS A 230 22.79 -0.88 -0.18
N GLU A 231 23.32 -1.31 -1.32
CA GLU A 231 24.34 -0.61 -2.08
C GLU A 231 23.69 0.45 -2.98
N GLU A 232 23.94 1.72 -2.69
CA GLU A 232 23.34 2.86 -3.39
C GLU A 232 24.23 3.29 -4.58
N ARG A 233 23.78 2.95 -5.80
CA ARG A 233 24.39 3.36 -7.07
C ARG A 233 24.24 4.87 -7.30
N ARG A 234 25.30 5.64 -7.08
CA ARG A 234 25.39 7.04 -7.49
C ARG A 234 25.48 7.18 -9.02
N ARG A 235 24.50 7.89 -9.59
CA ARG A 235 24.44 8.32 -11.00
C ARG A 235 25.53 9.36 -11.30
N ARG A 236 26.31 9.15 -12.36
CA ARG A 236 27.27 10.13 -12.91
C ARG A 236 26.54 11.13 -13.80
N SER A 237 26.57 12.41 -13.45
CA SER A 237 26.17 13.52 -14.31
C SER A 237 27.37 14.05 -15.09
N HIS A 238 27.15 14.29 -16.38
CA HIS A 238 28.12 14.90 -17.30
C HIS A 238 28.14 16.42 -17.12
N SER A 239 29.31 17.04 -16.91
CA SER A 239 29.49 18.48 -17.16
C SER A 239 30.65 18.70 -18.13
N ARG A 240 30.37 19.60 -19.08
CA ARG A 240 31.19 19.94 -20.25
C ARG A 240 32.36 20.85 -19.83
N LYS A 241 33.53 20.58 -20.40
CA LYS A 241 34.73 21.41 -20.32
C LYS A 241 34.52 22.70 -21.13
N SER A 242 34.80 23.85 -20.54
CA SER A 242 35.12 25.07 -21.30
C SER A 242 36.39 25.68 -20.73
N ASN A 243 37.44 25.75 -21.56
CA ASN A 243 38.65 26.49 -21.28
C ASN A 243 38.41 27.98 -21.59
N ARG A 244 38.83 28.85 -20.68
CA ARG A 244 39.23 30.21 -21.06
C ARG A 244 40.31 30.72 -20.11
N SER A 245 41.44 31.06 -20.70
CA SER A 245 42.60 31.72 -20.14
C SER A 245 42.38 33.23 -20.06
N SER A 246 42.79 33.87 -18.97
CA SER A 246 43.36 35.23 -19.01
C SER A 246 44.04 35.60 -17.69
N SER A 247 45.19 36.23 -17.87
CA SER A 247 46.06 36.99 -16.96
C SER A 247 45.37 38.00 -16.04
N GLY A 248 46.02 38.30 -14.91
CA GLY A 248 45.80 39.52 -14.13
C GLY A 248 46.44 39.46 -12.76
N SER A 249 47.57 40.16 -12.60
CA SER A 249 48.15 40.56 -11.31
C SER A 249 47.34 41.72 -10.71
N ALA A 250 47.14 41.72 -9.39
CA ALA A 250 47.25 42.90 -8.51
C ALA A 250 46.81 42.52 -7.08
N ASP A 251 47.42 43.24 -6.15
CA ASP A 251 47.51 43.04 -4.71
C ASP A 251 46.23 43.31 -3.89
N GLU A 252 46.37 42.99 -2.60
CA GLU A 252 45.79 43.64 -1.39
C GLU A 252 44.84 42.80 -0.50
N GLU A 253 45.46 42.35 0.59
CA GLU A 253 45.09 42.53 2.01
C GLU A 253 43.84 41.92 2.69
N ALA A 254 44.15 41.48 3.92
CA ALA A 254 43.34 41.28 5.12
C ALA A 254 42.21 40.23 5.14
N ALA A 255 42.45 39.14 5.88
CA ALA A 255 41.57 38.75 7.00
C ALA A 255 42.19 37.62 7.85
N SER A 256 42.34 37.92 9.15
CA SER A 256 42.70 36.99 10.21
C SER A 256 41.74 35.80 10.27
N GLY A 257 42.28 34.60 10.06
CA GLY A 257 41.62 33.33 10.34
C GLY A 257 42.68 32.27 10.59
N ARG A 258 42.84 31.86 11.85
CA ARG A 258 43.72 30.77 12.28
C ARG A 258 43.26 29.47 11.61
N ILE A 259 43.85 29.12 10.47
CA ILE A 259 43.69 27.80 9.86
C ILE A 259 44.72 26.90 10.53
N GLU A 260 44.24 26.05 11.44
CA GLU A 260 44.97 24.86 11.88
C GLU A 260 45.40 24.06 10.63
N PRO A 261 46.69 23.68 10.47
CA PRO A 261 47.10 22.79 9.40
C PRO A 261 46.49 21.41 9.67
N THR A 262 45.36 21.12 9.04
CA THR A 262 44.84 19.75 8.96
C THR A 262 45.96 18.87 8.40
N PRO A 263 46.36 17.76 9.06
CA PRO A 263 47.39 16.91 8.51
C PRO A 263 46.86 16.36 7.18
N GLY A 264 47.50 16.75 6.08
CA GLY A 264 47.25 16.13 4.78
C GLY A 264 47.40 14.61 4.89
N PRO A 265 46.79 13.82 3.99
CA PRO A 265 46.95 12.36 4.02
C PRO A 265 48.44 12.04 4.14
N SER A 266 48.81 11.30 5.18
CA SER A 266 50.21 10.99 5.47
C SER A 266 50.93 10.55 4.20
N SER A 267 52.21 10.89 4.05
CA SER A 267 53.03 10.50 2.88
C SER A 267 52.79 9.02 2.50
N ASP A 268 52.67 8.16 3.52
CA ASP A 268 52.38 6.74 3.41
C ASP A 268 51.03 6.42 2.73
N ALA A 269 49.96 7.16 3.01
CA ALA A 269 48.66 6.94 2.37
C ALA A 269 48.69 7.29 0.87
N ILE A 270 49.44 8.34 0.51
CA ILE A 270 49.67 8.74 -0.89
C ILE A 270 50.53 7.69 -1.60
N GLU A 271 51.56 7.15 -0.94
CA GLU A 271 52.40 6.07 -1.47
C GLU A 271 51.64 4.76 -1.64
N LEU A 272 50.77 4.39 -0.69
CA LEU A 272 49.90 3.22 -0.81
C LEU A 272 48.92 3.37 -1.97
N ALA A 273 48.32 4.54 -2.16
CA ALA A 273 47.46 4.80 -3.31
C ALA A 273 48.22 4.68 -4.64
N LYS A 274 49.48 5.15 -4.71
CA LYS A 274 50.36 4.96 -5.88
C LYS A 274 50.70 3.49 -6.11
N LYS A 275 51.03 2.73 -5.06
CA LYS A 275 51.29 1.28 -5.12
C LYS A 275 50.07 0.53 -5.63
N ILE A 276 48.88 0.80 -5.07
CA ILE A 276 47.61 0.22 -5.52
C ILE A 276 47.35 0.56 -7.00
N ASN A 277 47.65 1.78 -7.44
CA ASN A 277 47.50 2.16 -8.85
C ASN A 277 48.50 1.42 -9.77
N MET A 278 49.76 1.31 -9.36
CA MET A 278 50.76 0.52 -10.10
C MET A 278 50.41 -0.96 -10.14
N ASP A 279 49.86 -1.51 -9.07
CA ASP A 279 49.41 -2.89 -9.01
C ASP A 279 48.18 -3.10 -9.89
N LYS A 280 47.26 -2.13 -9.98
CA LYS A 280 46.18 -2.17 -10.99
C LYS A 280 46.74 -2.25 -12.41
N LEU A 281 47.72 -1.41 -12.76
CA LEU A 281 48.35 -1.43 -14.09
C LEU A 281 49.07 -2.76 -14.37
N ARG A 282 49.76 -3.32 -13.36
CA ARG A 282 50.39 -4.65 -13.46
C ARG A 282 49.35 -5.75 -13.66
N THR A 283 48.27 -5.75 -12.89
CA THR A 283 47.18 -6.73 -13.02
C THR A 283 46.52 -6.63 -14.39
N GLU A 284 46.30 -5.42 -14.91
CA GLU A 284 45.72 -5.22 -16.23
C GLU A 284 46.67 -5.70 -17.34
N ARG A 285 47.97 -5.42 -17.24
CA ARG A 285 48.98 -5.97 -18.15
C ARG A 285 48.95 -7.50 -18.16
N LEU A 286 48.99 -8.12 -16.99
CA LEU A 286 48.92 -9.59 -16.85
C LEU A 286 47.62 -10.17 -17.41
N GLN A 287 46.49 -9.46 -17.27
CA GLN A 287 45.22 -9.88 -17.88
C GLN A 287 45.25 -9.80 -19.41
N ARG A 288 45.91 -8.81 -20.01
CA ARG A 288 46.07 -8.72 -21.47
C ARG A 288 46.96 -9.85 -21.99
N GLU A 289 48.11 -10.07 -21.37
CA GLU A 289 49.03 -11.17 -21.72
C GLU A 289 48.34 -12.54 -21.60
N ARG A 290 47.50 -12.76 -20.57
CA ARG A 290 46.68 -13.99 -20.45
C ARG A 290 45.64 -14.13 -21.55
N LYS A 291 44.88 -13.07 -21.85
CA LYS A 291 43.86 -13.09 -22.92
C LYS A 291 44.48 -13.36 -24.29
N GLU A 292 45.64 -12.79 -24.58
CA GLU A 292 46.39 -13.05 -25.81
C GLU A 292 46.88 -14.49 -25.88
N ARG A 293 47.36 -15.03 -24.76
CA ARG A 293 47.78 -16.42 -24.64
C ARG A 293 46.63 -17.41 -24.79
N GLU A 294 45.47 -17.14 -24.20
CA GLU A 294 44.24 -17.93 -24.35
C GLU A 294 43.76 -17.93 -25.81
N ARG A 295 43.77 -16.75 -26.46
CA ARG A 295 43.47 -16.64 -27.90
C ARG A 295 44.45 -17.44 -28.76
N ALA A 296 45.75 -17.34 -28.48
CA ALA A 296 46.79 -18.09 -29.18
C ALA A 296 46.60 -19.60 -29.00
N ALA A 297 46.30 -20.07 -27.79
CA ALA A 297 46.02 -21.48 -27.52
C ALA A 297 44.82 -22.00 -28.31
N LEU A 298 43.73 -21.21 -28.40
CA LEU A 298 42.53 -21.54 -29.16
C LEU A 298 42.81 -21.63 -30.68
N VAL A 299 43.59 -20.69 -31.22
CA VAL A 299 44.00 -20.70 -32.64
C VAL A 299 44.91 -21.89 -32.94
N MET A 300 45.87 -22.20 -32.07
CA MET A 300 46.79 -23.33 -32.24
C MET A 300 46.07 -24.68 -32.14
N ALA A 301 45.10 -24.82 -31.22
CA ALA A 301 44.26 -26.01 -31.13
C ALA A 301 43.42 -26.22 -32.40
N LYS A 302 42.87 -25.13 -32.97
CA LYS A 302 42.16 -25.15 -34.26
C LYS A 302 43.07 -25.54 -35.42
N ALA A 303 44.28 -24.98 -35.49
CA ALA A 303 45.25 -25.29 -36.55
C ALA A 303 45.74 -26.75 -36.53
N ARG A 304 45.82 -27.35 -35.33
CA ARG A 304 46.18 -28.76 -35.15
C ARG A 304 45.02 -29.74 -35.34
N GLY A 305 43.83 -29.26 -35.73
CA GLY A 305 42.63 -30.10 -35.88
C GLY A 305 42.07 -30.64 -34.56
N LEU A 306 42.60 -30.20 -33.41
CA LEU A 306 42.14 -30.61 -32.08
C LEU A 306 40.86 -29.87 -31.65
N SER A 307 40.35 -28.95 -32.46
CA SER A 307 39.12 -28.20 -32.17
C SER A 307 37.88 -29.08 -32.02
N GLN A 308 37.84 -30.26 -32.65
CA GLN A 308 36.73 -31.22 -32.50
C GLN A 308 36.77 -31.98 -31.18
N ALA A 309 37.96 -32.18 -30.58
CA ALA A 309 38.11 -32.91 -29.32
C ALA A 309 37.64 -32.13 -28.08
N PHE A 310 37.36 -30.83 -28.23
CA PHE A 310 36.93 -29.93 -27.15
C PHE A 310 35.53 -29.32 -27.37
N VAL A 311 34.77 -29.82 -28.35
CA VAL A 311 33.34 -29.53 -28.50
C VAL A 311 32.60 -30.28 -27.40
N ASP A 312 31.72 -29.60 -26.65
CA ASP A 312 30.90 -30.25 -25.63
C ASP A 312 30.14 -31.42 -26.29
N PRO A 313 30.25 -32.66 -25.78
CA PRO A 313 29.64 -33.85 -26.41
C PRO A 313 28.11 -33.79 -26.45
N THR A 314 27.51 -32.83 -25.74
CA THR A 314 26.08 -32.54 -25.71
C THR A 314 25.61 -31.56 -26.78
N GLN A 315 26.49 -30.89 -27.52
CA GLN A 315 26.06 -30.13 -28.69
C GLN A 315 25.81 -31.08 -29.86
N PRO A 316 24.61 -31.09 -30.46
CA PRO A 316 24.40 -31.86 -31.67
C PRO A 316 25.28 -31.24 -32.75
N VAL A 317 26.32 -31.97 -33.16
CA VAL A 317 26.99 -31.72 -34.44
C VAL A 317 25.93 -32.01 -35.49
N VAL A 318 25.14 -31.01 -35.87
CA VAL A 318 24.19 -31.15 -36.96
C VAL A 318 25.04 -31.32 -38.21
N PRO A 319 25.10 -32.51 -38.84
CA PRO A 319 25.76 -32.66 -40.12
C PRO A 319 24.89 -31.87 -41.10
N THR A 320 25.28 -30.65 -41.41
CA THR A 320 24.64 -29.88 -42.47
C THR A 320 25.09 -30.51 -43.78
N ASP A 321 24.25 -31.38 -44.33
CA ASP A 321 24.37 -31.87 -45.70
C ASP A 321 24.56 -30.65 -46.62
N GLU A 322 25.55 -30.68 -47.51
CA GLU A 322 25.91 -29.55 -48.38
C GLU A 322 24.71 -29.07 -49.22
N ARG A 323 23.76 -29.98 -49.47
CA ARG A 323 22.49 -29.73 -50.17
C ARG A 323 21.49 -28.89 -49.35
N GLU A 324 21.61 -28.89 -48.02
CA GLU A 324 20.78 -28.07 -47.12
C GLU A 324 21.35 -26.67 -46.90
N ILE A 325 22.57 -26.40 -47.36
CA ILE A 325 23.24 -25.12 -47.20
C ILE A 325 22.63 -24.11 -48.19
N PRO A 326 22.11 -22.96 -47.72
CA PRO A 326 21.59 -21.94 -48.63
C PRO A 326 22.69 -21.40 -49.54
N PHE A 327 22.37 -21.16 -50.81
CA PHE A 327 23.27 -20.66 -51.86
C PHE A 327 24.06 -19.36 -51.50
N ASN A 328 23.68 -18.63 -50.44
CA ASN A 328 24.33 -17.40 -49.98
C ASN A 328 25.25 -17.57 -48.74
N SER A 329 25.48 -18.80 -48.28
CA SER A 329 26.28 -19.06 -47.07
C SER A 329 27.75 -18.63 -47.19
N ALA A 330 28.30 -18.66 -48.41
CA ALA A 330 29.69 -18.28 -48.69
C ALA A 330 29.93 -16.77 -48.54
N PHE A 331 28.93 -15.93 -48.81
CA PHE A 331 29.06 -14.47 -48.80
C PHE A 331 28.52 -13.84 -47.52
N ASN A 332 27.52 -14.47 -46.88
CA ASN A 332 27.04 -14.04 -45.58
C ASN A 332 26.58 -15.24 -44.73
N PRO A 333 27.48 -15.79 -43.89
CA PRO A 333 27.18 -17.00 -43.12
C PRO A 333 26.12 -16.76 -42.04
N GLU A 334 26.13 -15.59 -41.41
CA GLU A 334 25.19 -15.27 -40.32
C GLU A 334 23.76 -15.08 -40.83
N LEU A 335 23.57 -14.31 -41.91
CA LEU A 335 22.24 -14.16 -42.52
C LEU A 335 21.72 -15.49 -43.06
N SER A 336 22.58 -16.29 -43.66
CA SER A 336 22.21 -17.60 -44.20
C SER A 336 21.80 -18.57 -43.10
N ALA A 337 22.51 -18.60 -41.98
CA ALA A 337 22.15 -19.38 -40.80
C ALA A 337 20.81 -18.95 -40.20
N ALA A 338 20.57 -17.64 -40.07
CA ALA A 338 19.32 -17.09 -39.55
C ALA A 338 18.11 -17.44 -40.45
N LEU A 339 18.26 -17.31 -41.78
CA LEU A 339 17.23 -17.68 -42.74
C LEU A 339 16.98 -19.19 -42.78
N ALA A 340 18.02 -20.01 -42.68
CA ALA A 340 17.90 -21.46 -42.60
C ALA A 340 17.13 -21.89 -41.34
N ALA A 341 17.45 -21.32 -40.17
CA ALA A 341 16.74 -21.58 -38.93
C ALA A 341 15.25 -21.18 -39.00
N ARG A 342 14.93 -20.05 -39.67
CA ARG A 342 13.55 -19.64 -39.92
C ARG A 342 12.80 -20.65 -40.79
N ARG A 343 13.40 -21.11 -41.90
CA ARG A 343 12.82 -22.13 -42.78
C ARG A 343 12.61 -23.48 -42.07
N LYS A 344 13.52 -23.88 -41.18
CA LYS A 344 13.36 -25.10 -40.37
C LYS A 344 12.15 -24.98 -39.44
N ARG A 345 12.00 -23.87 -38.72
CA ARG A 345 10.81 -23.60 -37.89
C ARG A 345 9.51 -23.64 -38.71
N ASP A 346 9.50 -23.05 -39.91
CA ASP A 346 8.32 -23.08 -40.78
C ASP A 346 7.99 -24.49 -41.27
N ARG A 347 9.00 -25.33 -41.53
CA ARG A 347 8.82 -26.76 -41.89
C ARG A 347 8.31 -27.59 -40.71
N GLU A 348 8.88 -27.39 -39.53
CA GLU A 348 8.47 -28.06 -38.29
C GLU A 348 7.04 -27.69 -37.91
N ALA A 349 6.65 -26.41 -38.06
CA ALA A 349 5.28 -25.96 -37.85
C ALA A 349 4.28 -26.58 -38.84
N ARG A 350 4.74 -26.96 -40.04
CA ARG A 350 3.92 -27.62 -41.07
C ARG A 350 3.91 -29.14 -40.96
N ARG A 351 4.83 -29.75 -40.20
CA ARG A 351 4.79 -31.18 -39.92
C ARG A 351 3.59 -31.47 -39.04
N ARG A 352 2.56 -32.10 -39.62
CA ARG A 352 1.48 -32.68 -38.82
C ARG A 352 2.06 -33.85 -38.03
N PRO A 353 1.80 -33.93 -36.71
CA PRO A 353 2.13 -35.15 -35.97
C PRO A 353 1.30 -36.29 -36.55
N TYR A 354 1.97 -37.30 -37.10
CA TYR A 354 1.33 -38.57 -37.39
C TYR A 354 1.03 -39.22 -36.04
N HIS A 355 -0.24 -39.41 -35.75
CA HIS A 355 -0.73 -40.07 -34.55
C HIS A 355 -1.34 -41.41 -34.90
#